data_AF-A0A9W9YHR8-F1
#
_entry.id   AF-A0A9W9YHR8-F1
#
_cell.length_a   1.000
_cell.length_b   1.000
_cell.length_c   1.000
_cell.angle_alpha   90.00
_cell.angle_beta   90.00
_cell.angle_gamma   90.00
#
_symmetry.space_group_name_H-M   'P 1'
#
loop_
_entity.id
_entity.type
_entity.pdbx_description
1 polymer ?
#
loop_
_entity_poly.entity_id
_entity_poly.type
_entity_poly.pdbx_seq_one_letter_code
_entity_poly.pdbx_strand_id
1 'polypeptide(L)' 'NPEGEPPEVKAHERLGEVLSAMNVVLDKYQALHSTDILASAGKLKSIVKSHNYEDTSKAPDEFYECIDQLASAFSSR' A
#
# COMPACT_ATOMS: atom_id res chain seq x y z
N ASN A 1 -21.57 -1.66 22.85
CA ASN A 1 -21.46 -0.57 21.86
C ASN A 1 -21.08 -1.18 20.52
N PRO A 2 -21.45 -0.59 19.37
CA PRO A 2 -20.88 -1.01 18.09
C PRO A 2 -19.44 -0.49 18.07
N GLU A 3 -18.56 -1.18 18.80
CA GLU A 3 -17.12 -0.91 18.84
C GLU A 3 -16.57 -1.40 17.51
N GLY A 4 -16.80 -0.60 16.48
CA GLY A 4 -16.16 -0.79 15.19
C GLY A 4 -14.66 -0.86 15.41
N GLU A 5 -13.99 -1.76 14.68
CA GLU A 5 -12.57 -2.05 14.86
C GLU A 5 -11.73 -0.77 15.01
N PRO A 6 -10.65 -0.85 15.81
CA PRO A 6 -9.71 0.25 15.99
C PRO A 6 -9.33 0.87 14.62
N PRO A 7 -9.23 2.20 14.51
CA PRO A 7 -8.89 2.88 13.26
C PRO A 7 -7.66 2.29 12.55
N GLU A 8 -6.72 1.77 13.32
CA GLU A 8 -5.47 1.15 12.86
C GLU A 8 -5.73 -0.18 12.14
N VAL A 9 -6.63 -1.01 12.68
CA VAL A 9 -7.04 -2.28 12.06
C VAL A 9 -7.71 -2.00 10.71
N LYS A 10 -8.64 -1.04 10.67
CA LYS A 10 -9.29 -0.63 9.42
C LYS A 10 -8.32 -0.04 8.40
N ALA A 11 -7.31 0.70 8.86
CA ALA A 11 -6.27 1.23 7.98
C ALA A 11 -5.42 0.11 7.39
N HIS A 12 -5.00 -0.86 8.22
CA HIS A 12 -4.28 -2.04 7.77
C HIS A 12 -5.08 -2.85 6.73
N GLU A 13 -6.36 -3.10 7.00
CA GLU A 13 -7.25 -3.83 6.08
C GLU A 13 -7.40 -3.12 4.74
N ARG A 14 -7.66 -1.81 4.75
CA ARG A 14 -7.75 -1.00 3.53
C ARG A 14 -6.45 -1.02 2.73
N LEU A 15 -5.29 -0.96 3.40
CA LEU A 15 -4.00 -1.09 2.74
C LEU A 15 -3.82 -2.49 2.14
N GLY A 16 -4.29 -3.53 2.84
CA GLY A 16 -4.34 -4.90 2.32
C GLY A 16 -5.19 -5.03 1.05
N GLU A 17 -6.37 -4.41 1.04
CA GLU A 17 -7.27 -4.36 -0.13
C GLU A 17 -6.61 -3.67 -1.32
N VAL A 18 -5.96 -2.52 -1.10
CA VAL A 18 -5.21 -1.79 -2.14
C VAL A 18 -4.11 -2.67 -2.71
N LEU A 19 -3.30 -3.31 -1.86
CA LEU A 19 -2.23 -4.21 -2.31
C LEU A 19 -2.78 -5.40 -3.09
N SER A 20 -3.92 -5.94 -2.70
CA SER A 20 -4.60 -7.04 -3.40
C SER A 20 -5.07 -6.60 -4.79
N ALA A 21 -5.81 -5.49 -4.87
CA ALA A 21 -6.28 -4.92 -6.12
C ALA A 21 -5.11 -4.61 -7.07
N MET A 22 -4.01 -4.12 -6.51
CA MET A 22 -2.81 -3.81 -7.27
C MET A 22 -2.14 -5.07 -7.85
N ASN A 23 -2.04 -6.17 -7.09
CA ASN A 23 -1.53 -7.44 -7.63
C ASN A 23 -2.43 -7.95 -8.77
N VAL A 24 -3.76 -7.85 -8.63
CA VAL A 24 -4.70 -8.25 -9.69
C VAL A 24 -4.52 -7.41 -10.96
N VAL A 25 -4.32 -6.09 -10.81
CA VAL A 25 -4.05 -5.20 -11.95
C VAL A 25 -2.74 -5.57 -12.64
N LEU A 26 -1.67 -5.80 -11.87
CA LEU A 26 -0.39 -6.20 -12.44
C LEU A 26 -0.48 -7.53 -13.18
N ASP A 27 -1.04 -8.57 -12.53
CA ASP A 27 -1.21 -9.90 -13.12
C ASP A 27 -2.05 -9.87 -14.42
N LYS A 28 -3.08 -9.01 -14.46
CA LYS A 28 -3.98 -8.90 -15.62
C LYS A 28 -3.38 -8.09 -16.76
N TYR A 29 -2.60 -7.05 -16.45
CA TYR A 29 -2.05 -6.14 -17.43
C TYR A 29 -0.53 -6.26 -17.45
N GLN A 30 -0.01 -7.22 -18.22
CA GLN A 30 1.43 -7.38 -18.45
C GLN A 30 2.09 -6.10 -18.98
N ALA A 31 1.34 -5.25 -19.68
CA ALA A 31 1.81 -3.93 -20.08
C ALA A 31 2.25 -3.07 -18.89
N LEU A 32 1.73 -3.30 -17.67
CA LEU A 32 2.07 -2.58 -16.44
C LEU A 32 3.20 -3.27 -15.64
N HIS A 33 3.79 -4.37 -16.13
CA HIS A 33 5.00 -4.99 -15.54
C HIS A 33 6.25 -4.12 -15.77
N SER A 34 6.23 -2.88 -15.28
CA SER A 34 7.44 -2.07 -15.14
C SER A 34 8.21 -2.51 -13.91
N THR A 35 9.53 -2.61 -14.02
CA THR A 35 10.40 -2.79 -12.86
C THR A 35 10.12 -1.74 -11.78
N ASP A 36 9.84 -0.49 -12.18
CA ASP A 36 9.56 0.61 -11.25
C ASP A 36 8.23 0.42 -10.51
N ILE A 37 7.19 -0.06 -11.19
CA ILE A 37 5.89 -0.33 -10.58
C ILE A 37 6.01 -1.51 -9.60
N LEU A 38 6.70 -2.58 -10.00
CA LEU A 38 6.93 -3.75 -9.14
C LEU A 38 7.77 -3.40 -7.91
N ALA A 39 8.80 -2.56 -8.06
CA ALA A 39 9.63 -2.08 -6.97
C ALA A 39 8.82 -1.23 -5.97
N SER A 40 8.05 -0.26 -6.46
CA SER A 40 7.17 0.57 -5.63
C SER A 40 6.09 -0.27 -4.93
N ALA A 41 5.50 -1.25 -5.62
CA ALA A 41 4.56 -2.23 -5.05
C ALA A 41 5.18 -3.00 -3.87
N GLY A 42 6.37 -3.54 -4.10
CA GLY A 42 7.08 -4.36 -3.12
C GLY A 42 7.46 -3.55 -1.89
N LYS A 43 7.88 -2.30 -2.08
CA LYS A 43 8.21 -1.37 -1.00
C LYS A 43 6.98 -1.06 -0.14
N LEU A 44 5.85 -0.67 -0.75
CA LEU A 44 4.61 -0.43 -0.03
C LEU A 44 4.16 -1.67 0.76
N LYS A 45 4.22 -2.86 0.13
CA LYS A 45 3.88 -4.14 0.77
C LYS A 45 4.79 -4.45 1.96
N SER A 46 6.07 -4.12 1.89
CA SER A 46 7.01 -4.30 3.00
C SER A 46 6.66 -3.41 4.17
N ILE A 47 6.42 -2.11 3.93
CA ILE A 47 6.12 -1.14 4.99
C ILE A 47 4.80 -1.49 5.68
N VAL A 48 3.76 -1.86 4.92
CA VAL A 48 2.48 -2.32 5.50
C VAL A 48 2.66 -3.54 6.42
N LYS A 49 3.58 -4.45 6.07
CA LYS A 49 3.84 -5.66 6.89
C LYS A 49 4.72 -5.40 8.10
N SER A 50 5.67 -4.46 8.00
CA SER A 50 6.63 -4.17 9.07
C SER A 50 6.16 -3.06 10.01
N HIS A 51 5.07 -2.36 9.68
CA HIS A 51 4.58 -1.26 10.49
C HIS A 51 3.99 -1.76 11.80
N ASN A 52 4.39 -1.14 12.91
CA ASN A 52 3.82 -1.37 14.22
C ASN A 52 2.55 -0.51 14.39
N TYR A 53 1.39 -1.11 14.19
CA TYR A 53 0.10 -0.46 14.33
C TYR A 53 -0.29 -0.15 15.79
N GLU A 54 0.47 -0.63 16.78
CA GLU A 54 0.27 -0.28 18.20
C GLU A 54 0.87 1.10 18.54
N ASP A 55 1.79 1.62 17.71
CA ASP A 55 2.35 2.97 17.86
C ASP A 55 1.60 3.95 16.95
N THR A 56 0.57 4.58 17.52
CA THR A 56 -0.33 5.51 16.81
C THR A 56 0.15 6.95 16.88
N SER A 57 1.38 7.20 17.33
CA SER A 57 1.86 8.57 17.58
C SER A 57 1.84 9.44 16.32
N LYS A 58 2.13 8.85 15.14
CA LYS A 58 1.87 9.40 13.80
C LYS A 58 1.75 8.29 12.76
N ALA A 59 0.93 8.51 11.72
CA ALA A 59 1.03 7.74 10.49
C ALA A 59 2.44 7.95 9.90
N PRO A 60 3.19 6.89 9.56
CA PRO A 60 4.51 7.03 8.97
C PRO A 60 4.46 7.84 7.69
N ASP A 61 5.27 8.90 7.61
CA ASP A 61 5.48 9.66 6.36
C ASP A 61 5.85 8.72 5.20
N GLU A 62 6.52 7.60 5.51
CA GLU A 62 6.87 6.52 4.59
C GLU A 62 5.68 5.92 3.81
N PHE A 63 4.48 5.85 4.41
CA PHE A 63 3.30 5.36 3.68
C PHE A 63 2.89 6.32 2.58
N TYR A 64 2.83 7.62 2.89
CA TYR A 64 2.48 8.65 1.92
C TYR A 64 3.52 8.70 0.79
N GLU A 65 4.80 8.68 1.14
CA GLU A 65 5.89 8.64 0.15
C GLU A 65 5.80 7.41 -0.77
N CYS A 66 5.48 6.24 -0.22
CA CYS A 66 5.37 5.02 -1.04
C CYS A 66 4.12 5.00 -1.93
N ILE A 67 3.01 5.57 -1.46
CA ILE A 67 1.80 5.73 -2.28
C ILE A 67 2.07 6.71 -3.43
N ASP A 68 2.76 7.83 -3.16
CA ASP A 68 3.11 8.81 -4.19
C ASP A 68 4.12 8.23 -5.22
N GLN A 69 5.14 7.49 -4.75
CA GLN A 69 6.07 6.78 -5.63
C GLN A 69 5.33 5.77 -6.53
N LEU A 70 4.36 5.06 -5.96
CA LEU A 70 3.54 4.12 -6.72
C LEU A 70 2.68 4.82 -7.77
N ALA A 71 1.99 5.90 -7.40
CA ALA A 71 1.17 6.70 -8.32
C ALA A 71 2.02 7.31 -9.45
N SER A 72 3.22 7.81 -9.12
CA SER A 72 4.18 8.32 -10.09
C SER A 72 4.63 7.24 -11.08
N ALA A 73 4.93 6.03 -10.61
CA ALA A 73 5.34 4.90 -11.46
C ALA A 73 4.23 4.43 -12.41
N PHE A 74 2.95 4.58 -12.02
CA PHE A 74 1.82 4.34 -12.93
C PHE A 74 1.61 5.47 -13.94
N SER A 75 1.91 6.72 -13.57
CA SER A 75 1.66 7.91 -14.39
C SER A 75 2.77 8.21 -15.40
N SER A 76 3.97 7.65 -15.23
CA SER A 76 5.13 7.86 -16.12
C SER A 76 5.10 7.01 -17.40
N ARG A 77 3.99 6.29 -17.66
CA ARG A 77 3.78 5.44 -18.84
C ARG A 77 2.90 6.06 -19.89
#